data_AF-A0A3N5N7R5-F1
#
_entry.id   AF-A0A3N5N7R5-F1
#
_cell.length_a   1.000
_cell.length_b   1.000
_cell.length_c   1.000
_cell.angle_alpha   90.00
_cell.angle_beta   90.00
_cell.angle_gamma   90.00
#
_symmetry.space_group_name_H-M   'P 1'
#
loop_
_entity.id
_entity.type
_entity.pdbx_description
1 polymer ?
#
loop_
_entity_poly.entity_id
_entity_poly.type
_entity_poly.pdbx_seq_one_letter_code
_entity_poly.pdbx_strand_id
1 'polypeptide(L)'
;MKKNTLLTVLFLLAVSGLLLHYRIHNFMVADKLHPGNSVFDGTKFFATLFPLIDTILVTALFMSRKTAVYGYLLNGLIVIYGTVFMAHFSLAEMAAKSIPLQAMFLKSTLPDIGIAWADFLVGKTLYDQYMNGPS
;
A
#
# COMPACT_ATOMS: atom_id res chain seq x y z
N MET A 1 -11.10 -13.23 -16.29
CA MET A 1 -11.46 -13.57 -14.87
C MET A 1 -12.82 -12.95 -14.55
N LYS A 2 -13.56 -13.49 -13.58
CA LYS A 2 -14.82 -12.88 -13.14
C LYS A 2 -14.52 -11.59 -12.36
N LYS A 3 -15.36 -10.56 -12.51
CA LYS A 3 -15.23 -9.24 -11.86
C LYS A 3 -15.00 -9.36 -10.35
N ASN A 4 -15.81 -10.17 -9.68
CA ASN A 4 -15.74 -10.34 -8.23
C ASN A 4 -14.40 -10.95 -7.79
N THR A 5 -13.82 -11.85 -8.60
CA THR A 5 -12.48 -12.40 -8.32
C THR A 5 -11.42 -11.31 -8.38
N LEU A 6 -11.48 -10.42 -9.37
CA LEU A 6 -10.53 -9.30 -9.46
C LEU A 6 -10.72 -8.31 -8.30
N LEU A 7 -11.95 -8.02 -7.88
CA LEU A 7 -12.19 -7.20 -6.68
C LEU A 7 -11.63 -7.84 -5.41
N THR A 8 -11.80 -9.16 -5.25
CA THR A 8 -11.22 -9.88 -4.11
C THR A 8 -9.69 -9.84 -4.15
N VAL A 9 -9.09 -10.04 -5.33
CA VAL A 9 -7.63 -9.95 -5.49
C VAL A 9 -7.12 -8.56 -5.16
N LEU A 10 -7.77 -7.51 -5.68
CA LEU A 10 -7.45 -6.11 -5.37
C LEU A 10 -7.50 -5.85 -3.86
N PHE A 11 -8.62 -6.19 -3.23
CA PHE A 11 -8.77 -6.02 -1.78
C PHE A 11 -7.70 -6.77 -0.98
N LEU A 12 -7.41 -8.02 -1.33
CA LEU A 12 -6.40 -8.82 -0.63
C LEU A 12 -4.98 -8.29 -0.83
N LEU A 13 -4.65 -7.76 -2.02
CA LEU A 13 -3.36 -7.12 -2.28
C LEU A 13 -3.22 -5.82 -1.48
N ALA A 14 -4.25 -4.96 -1.47
CA ALA A 14 -4.26 -3.74 -0.66
C ALA A 14 -4.14 -4.05 0.85
N VAL A 15 -4.87 -5.04 1.36
CA VAL A 15 -4.73 -5.52 2.76
C VAL A 15 -3.31 -6.04 3.02
N SER A 16 -2.74 -6.81 2.09
CA SER A 16 -1.37 -7.31 2.22
C SER A 16 -0.36 -6.17 2.29
N GLY A 17 -0.54 -5.14 1.45
CA GLY A 17 0.26 -3.91 1.47
C GLY A 17 0.12 -3.17 2.80
N LEU A 18 -1.09 -3.01 3.32
CA LEU A 18 -1.35 -2.36 4.60
C LEU A 18 -0.69 -3.10 5.78
N LEU A 19 -0.82 -4.42 5.85
CA LEU A 19 -0.23 -5.23 6.92
C LEU A 19 1.30 -5.23 6.85
N LEU A 20 1.86 -5.32 5.64
CA LEU A 20 3.29 -5.23 5.43
C LEU A 20 3.83 -3.86 5.85
N HIS A 21 3.13 -2.79 5.49
CA HIS A 21 3.50 -1.43 5.85
C HIS A 21 3.42 -1.20 7.36
N TYR A 22 2.37 -1.72 8.03
CA TYR A 22 2.23 -1.66 9.48
C TYR A 22 3.35 -2.39 10.21
N ARG A 23 3.86 -3.50 9.66
CA ARG A 23 5.02 -4.22 10.20
C ARG A 23 6.29 -3.35 10.22
N ILE A 24 6.48 -2.50 9.22
CA ILE A 24 7.65 -1.62 9.09
C ILE A 24 7.45 -0.32 9.89
N HIS A 25 6.28 0.29 9.77
CA HIS A 25 5.91 1.56 10.39
C HIS A 25 4.85 1.37 11.49
N ASN A 26 5.16 0.54 12.49
CA ASN A 26 4.26 0.36 13.63
C ASN A 26 4.16 1.69 14.42
N PHE A 27 2.95 2.25 14.44
CA PHE A 27 2.64 3.51 15.15
C PHE A 27 2.34 3.30 16.64
N MET A 28 2.24 2.06 17.12
CA MET A 28 2.26 1.73 18.54
C MET A 28 3.69 1.34 18.92
N VAL A 29 4.45 2.32 19.44
CA VAL A 29 5.88 2.17 19.74
C VAL A 29 6.06 1.96 21.24
N ALA A 30 6.97 1.06 21.64
CA ALA A 30 7.28 0.86 23.06
C ALA A 30 7.77 2.16 23.71
N ASP A 31 7.22 2.49 24.87
CA ASP A 31 7.68 3.62 25.67
C ASP A 31 9.13 3.36 26.13
N LYS A 32 10.03 4.32 25.86
CA LYS A 32 11.43 4.25 26.29
C LYS A 32 11.57 4.43 27.81
N LEU A 33 10.61 5.09 28.44
CA LEU A 33 10.62 5.40 29.87
C LEU A 33 9.91 4.32 30.70
N HIS A 34 8.90 3.64 30.14
CA HIS A 34 8.11 2.60 30.81
C HIS A 34 8.03 1.32 29.97
N PRO A 35 9.02 0.42 30.07
CA PRO A 35 9.03 -0.84 29.33
C PRO A 35 7.82 -1.70 29.71
N GLY A 36 6.82 -1.76 28.83
CA GLY A 36 5.53 -2.42 29.05
C GLY A 36 4.35 -1.62 28.49
N ASN A 37 4.51 -0.30 28.32
CA ASN A 37 3.50 0.56 27.72
C ASN A 37 3.84 0.86 26.25
N SER A 38 2.80 1.05 25.44
CA SER A 38 2.92 1.49 24.05
C SER A 38 2.41 2.92 23.91
N VAL A 39 3.17 3.78 23.23
CA VAL A 39 2.84 5.17 22.94
C VAL A 39 2.52 5.29 21.45
N PHE A 40 1.53 6.12 21.13
CA PHE A 40 1.14 6.41 19.77
C PHE A 40 2.11 7.40 19.10
N ASP A 41 2.67 7.02 17.96
CA ASP A 41 3.50 7.85 17.10
C ASP A 41 2.71 8.31 15.87
N GLY A 42 2.25 9.56 15.90
CA GLY A 42 1.46 10.15 14.82
C GLY A 42 2.18 10.17 13.48
N THR A 43 3.51 10.31 13.45
CA THR A 43 4.28 10.36 12.20
C THR A 43 4.22 9.02 11.47
N LYS A 44 4.38 7.92 12.23
CA LYS A 44 4.26 6.57 11.68
C LYS A 44 2.82 6.23 11.30
N PHE A 45 1.85 6.77 12.03
CA PHE A 45 0.44 6.61 11.66
C PHE A 45 0.14 7.25 10.30
N PHE A 46 0.64 8.46 10.04
CA PHE A 46 0.45 9.11 8.74
C PHE A 46 1.04 8.31 7.57
N ALA A 47 2.13 7.56 7.79
CA ALA A 47 2.69 6.67 6.76
C ALA A 47 1.70 5.56 6.35
N THR A 48 0.83 5.10 7.27
CA THR A 48 -0.19 4.07 6.98
C THR A 48 -1.43 4.59 6.27
N LEU A 49 -1.57 5.91 6.07
CA LEU A 49 -2.78 6.50 5.52
C LEU A 49 -3.02 6.09 4.05
N PHE A 50 -1.97 6.08 3.23
CA PHE A 50 -2.06 5.69 1.82
C PHE A 50 -2.51 4.25 1.61
N PRO A 51 -1.88 3.23 2.23
CA PRO A 51 -2.36 1.86 2.10
C PRO A 51 -3.75 1.64 2.74
N LEU A 52 -4.12 2.42 3.75
CA LEU A 52 -5.47 2.39 4.33
C LEU A 52 -6.52 2.93 3.35
N ILE A 53 -6.24 4.08 2.73
CA ILE A 53 -7.10 4.67 1.70
C ILE A 53 -7.23 3.71 0.52
N ASP A 54 -6.15 3.07 0.09
CA ASP A 54 -6.19 2.08 -1.00
C ASP A 54 -7.08 0.88 -0.62
N THR A 55 -6.87 0.31 0.56
CA THR A 55 -7.64 -0.84 1.04
C THR A 55 -9.15 -0.56 1.07
N ILE A 56 -9.56 0.61 1.56
CA ILE A 56 -10.97 0.93 1.79
C ILE A 56 -11.56 1.67 0.58
N LEU A 57 -11.03 2.85 0.26
CA LEU A 57 -11.62 3.77 -0.70
C LEU A 57 -11.44 3.30 -2.14
N VAL A 58 -10.25 2.85 -2.52
CA VAL A 58 -10.02 2.35 -3.90
C VAL A 58 -10.87 1.10 -4.14
N THR A 59 -10.87 0.14 -3.21
CA THR A 59 -11.73 -1.04 -3.30
C THR A 59 -13.20 -0.64 -3.45
N ALA A 60 -13.70 0.29 -2.63
CA ALA A 60 -15.08 0.76 -2.70
C ALA A 60 -15.41 1.44 -4.04
N LEU A 61 -14.51 2.28 -4.56
CA LEU A 61 -14.70 2.95 -5.86
C LEU A 61 -14.78 1.93 -7.00
N PHE A 62 -14.05 0.82 -6.90
CA PHE A 62 -14.10 -0.25 -7.89
C PHE A 62 -15.32 -1.19 -7.75
N MET A 63 -16.11 -1.10 -6.68
CA MET A 63 -17.36 -1.87 -6.56
C MET A 63 -18.43 -1.44 -7.57
N SER A 64 -18.36 -0.20 -8.09
CA SER A 64 -19.31 0.36 -9.04
C SER A 64 -18.63 0.81 -10.33
N ARG A 65 -19.26 0.49 -11.48
CA ARG A 65 -18.81 0.91 -12.80
C ARG A 65 -18.71 2.44 -12.93
N LYS A 66 -19.62 3.17 -12.28
CA LYS A 66 -19.70 4.64 -12.33
C LYS A 66 -18.49 5.30 -11.67
N THR A 67 -17.89 4.64 -10.69
CA THR A 67 -16.77 5.16 -9.88
C THR A 67 -15.43 4.51 -10.21
N ALA A 68 -15.42 3.50 -11.10
CA ALA A 68 -14.21 2.77 -11.48
C ALA A 68 -13.11 3.68 -12.07
N VAL A 69 -13.49 4.76 -12.77
CA VAL A 69 -12.53 5.76 -13.29
C VAL A 69 -11.78 6.43 -12.14
N TYR A 70 -12.50 6.84 -11.09
CA TYR A 70 -11.89 7.45 -9.90
C TYR A 70 -11.07 6.44 -9.11
N GLY A 71 -11.53 5.18 -9.02
CA GLY A 71 -10.77 4.10 -8.42
C GLY A 71 -9.42 3.90 -9.10
N TYR A 72 -9.41 3.85 -10.44
CA TYR A 72 -8.18 3.69 -11.22
C TYR A 72 -7.22 4.88 -11.07
N LEU A 73 -7.73 6.11 -11.15
CA LEU A 73 -6.91 7.31 -10.98
C LEU A 73 -6.31 7.38 -9.57
N LEU A 74 -7.13 7.16 -8.53
CA LEU A 74 -6.67 7.21 -7.15
C LEU A 74 -5.65 6.11 -6.85
N ASN A 75 -5.90 4.89 -7.30
CA ASN A 75 -4.98 3.77 -7.14
C ASN A 75 -3.62 4.08 -7.81
N GLY A 76 -3.61 4.58 -9.05
CA GLY A 76 -2.38 5.00 -9.72
C GLY A 76 -1.63 6.11 -8.98
N LEU A 77 -2.34 7.12 -8.47
CA LEU A 77 -1.73 8.19 -7.67
C LEU A 77 -1.08 7.62 -6.39
N ILE A 78 -1.77 6.75 -5.67
CA ILE A 78 -1.24 6.13 -4.44
C ILE A 78 0.03 5.32 -4.75
N VAL A 79 0.03 4.51 -5.82
CA VAL A 79 1.22 3.72 -6.19
C VAL A 79 2.40 4.60 -6.57
N ILE A 80 2.18 5.67 -7.36
CA ILE A 80 3.27 6.57 -7.77
C ILE A 80 3.84 7.31 -6.56
N TYR A 81 3.01 7.99 -5.77
CA TYR A 81 3.48 8.73 -4.59
C TYR A 81 4.08 7.79 -3.54
N GLY A 82 3.43 6.65 -3.29
CA GLY A 82 3.93 5.61 -2.39
C GLY A 82 5.31 5.13 -2.81
N THR A 83 5.51 4.82 -4.10
CA THR A 83 6.82 4.40 -4.63
C THR A 83 7.88 5.47 -4.41
N VAL A 84 7.58 6.74 -4.71
CA VAL A 84 8.54 7.85 -4.52
C VAL A 84 8.93 8.01 -3.04
N PHE A 85 7.95 8.03 -2.13
CA PHE A 85 8.22 8.17 -0.69
C PHE A 85 8.97 6.96 -0.13
N MET A 86 8.58 5.75 -0.51
CA MET A 86 9.22 4.51 -0.08
C MET A 86 10.65 4.39 -0.63
N ALA A 87 10.89 4.77 -1.88
CA ALA A 87 12.22 4.79 -2.48
C ALA A 87 13.12 5.83 -1.79
N HIS A 88 12.60 7.04 -1.55
CA HIS A 88 13.34 8.08 -0.83
C HIS A 88 13.73 7.62 0.58
N PHE A 89 12.78 7.03 1.32
CA PHE A 89 13.03 6.47 2.65
C PHE A 89 14.08 5.36 2.63
N SER A 90 13.95 4.41 1.70
CA SER A 90 14.93 3.32 1.54
C SER A 90 16.33 3.85 1.24
N LEU A 91 16.48 4.82 0.35
CA LEU A 91 17.77 5.43 0.02
C LEU A 91 18.36 6.19 1.22
N ALA A 92 17.55 6.95 1.95
CA ALA A 92 18.00 7.67 3.15
C ALA A 92 18.46 6.70 4.24
N GLU A 93 17.73 5.61 4.47
CA GLU A 93 18.09 4.60 5.46
C GLU A 93 19.34 3.80 5.05
N MET A 94 19.50 3.53 3.76
CA MET A 94 20.73 2.92 3.21
C MET A 94 21.96 3.81 3.47
N ALA A 95 21.86 5.10 3.16
CA ALA A 95 22.94 6.06 3.37
C ALA A 95 23.30 6.20 4.85
N ALA A 96 22.31 6.15 5.75
CA ALA A 96 22.52 6.31 7.18
C ALA A 96 23.04 5.06 7.90
N LYS A 97 22.62 3.85 7.48
CA LYS A 97 22.82 2.61 8.27
C LYS A 97 23.69 1.54 7.60
N SER A 98 24.17 1.74 6.37
CA SER A 98 25.07 0.79 5.66
C SER A 98 24.61 -0.68 5.74
N ILE A 99 23.30 -0.90 5.56
CA ILE A 99 22.64 -2.18 5.84
C ILE A 99 22.99 -3.22 4.75
N PRO A 100 23.29 -4.49 5.11
CA PRO A 100 23.51 -5.55 4.12
C PRO A 100 22.28 -5.80 3.22
N LEU A 101 22.53 -6.12 1.94
CA LEU A 101 21.52 -6.31 0.87
C LEU A 101 20.37 -7.28 1.24
N GLN A 102 20.63 -8.32 2.03
CA GLN A 102 19.60 -9.28 2.45
C GLN A 102 18.62 -8.67 3.46
N ALA A 103 19.12 -7.86 4.39
CA ALA A 103 18.27 -7.11 5.32
C ALA A 103 17.51 -5.99 4.59
N MET A 104 18.04 -5.49 3.47
CA MET A 104 17.30 -4.59 2.58
C MET A 104 16.07 -5.29 2.00
N PHE A 105 16.17 -6.50 1.45
CA PHE A 105 15.00 -7.16 0.86
C PHE A 105 13.87 -7.46 1.86
N LEU A 106 14.21 -7.78 3.11
CA LEU A 106 13.23 -8.18 4.13
C LEU A 106 12.75 -7.03 5.04
N LYS A 107 13.53 -5.96 5.20
CA LYS A 107 13.23 -4.82 6.07
C LYS A 107 13.08 -3.48 5.34
N SER A 108 13.35 -3.42 4.04
CA SER A 108 13.04 -2.22 3.23
C SER A 108 11.59 -2.21 2.77
N THR A 109 11.22 -1.11 2.13
CA THR A 109 9.93 -0.90 1.49
C THR A 109 9.86 -1.46 0.05
N LEU A 110 10.87 -2.22 -0.41
CA LEU A 110 10.84 -2.84 -1.74
C LEU A 110 9.68 -3.84 -1.92
N PRO A 111 9.38 -4.74 -0.96
CA PRO A 111 8.25 -5.63 -1.09
C PRO A 111 6.91 -4.86 -1.07
N ASP A 112 6.81 -3.77 -0.31
CA ASP A 112 5.64 -2.87 -0.32
C ASP A 112 5.41 -2.27 -1.71
N ILE A 113 6.46 -1.79 -2.37
CA ILE A 113 6.40 -1.28 -3.75
C ILE A 113 5.92 -2.38 -4.71
N GLY A 114 6.45 -3.60 -4.60
CA GLY A 114 6.04 -4.73 -5.43
C GLY A 114 4.56 -5.06 -5.30
N ILE A 115 4.03 -5.08 -4.07
CA ILE A 115 2.60 -5.31 -3.81
C ILE A 115 1.76 -4.17 -4.37
N ALA A 116 2.17 -2.90 -4.17
CA ALA A 116 1.45 -1.74 -4.69
C ALA A 116 1.33 -1.78 -6.23
N TRP A 117 2.40 -2.12 -6.94
CA TRP A 117 2.34 -2.27 -8.40
C TRP A 117 1.50 -3.46 -8.85
N ALA A 118 1.54 -4.59 -8.14
CA ALA A 118 0.67 -5.73 -8.43
C ALA A 118 -0.80 -5.36 -8.27
N ASP A 119 -1.13 -4.62 -7.20
CA ASP A 119 -2.47 -4.09 -6.95
C ASP A 119 -2.93 -3.17 -8.09
N PHE A 120 -2.07 -2.24 -8.52
CA PHE A 120 -2.38 -1.35 -9.63
C PHE A 120 -2.63 -2.07 -10.96
N LEU A 121 -1.87 -3.10 -11.28
CA LEU A 121 -2.10 -3.88 -12.50
C LEU A 121 -3.44 -4.63 -12.45
N VAL A 122 -3.85 -5.10 -11.28
CA VAL A 122 -5.20 -5.68 -11.07
C VAL A 122 -6.26 -4.60 -11.21
N GLY A 123 -6.06 -3.42 -10.61
CA GLY A 123 -6.95 -2.26 -10.73
C GLY A 123 -7.12 -1.80 -12.18
N LYS A 124 -6.03 -1.77 -12.97
CA LYS A 124 -6.07 -1.51 -14.41
C LYS A 124 -6.90 -2.54 -15.14
N THR A 125 -6.70 -3.82 -14.86
CA THR A 125 -7.45 -4.91 -15.51
C THR A 125 -8.94 -4.80 -15.22
N LEU A 126 -9.29 -4.43 -13.98
CA LEU A 126 -10.67 -4.23 -13.56
C LEU A 126 -11.29 -2.97 -14.20
N TYR A 127 -10.52 -1.89 -14.31
CA TYR A 127 -10.91 -0.69 -15.04
C TYR A 127 -11.21 -0.99 -16.52
N ASP A 128 -10.29 -1.67 -17.20
CA ASP A 128 -10.44 -2.06 -18.61
C ASP A 128 -11.69 -2.93 -18.80
N GLN A 129 -11.97 -3.84 -17.86
CA GLN A 129 -13.19 -4.66 -17.87
C GLN A 129 -14.45 -3.80 -17.71
N TYR A 130 -14.44 -2.76 -16.87
CA TYR A 130 -15.58 -1.86 -16.72
C TYR A 130 -15.77 -0.93 -17.92
N MET A 131 -14.71 -0.51 -18.60
CA MET A 131 -14.84 0.43 -19.73
C MET A 131 -15.13 -0.30 -21.05
N ASN A 132 -14.51 -1.47 -21.27
CA ASN A 132 -14.55 -2.18 -22.54
C ASN A 132 -15.46 -3.44 -22.51
N GLY A 133 -15.95 -3.84 -21.33
CA GLY A 133 -16.84 -4.99 -21.19
C GLY A 133 -18.31 -4.67 -21.48
N PRO A 134 -19.11 -5.68 -21.90
CA PRO A 134 -20.56 -5.53 -22.03
C PRO A 134 -21.18 -5.15 -20.68
N SER A 135 -22.14 -4.23 -20.73
CA SER A 135 -22.84 -3.65 -19.58
C SER A 135 -23.65 -4.64 -18.75
#